data_AF-A0A7X8BW29-F1
#
_entry.id   AF-A0A7X8BW29-F1
#
_cell.length_a   1.000
_cell.length_b   1.000
_cell.length_c   1.000
_cell.angle_alpha   90.00
_cell.angle_beta   90.00
_cell.angle_gamma   90.00
#
_symmetry.space_group_name_H-M   'P 1'
#
loop_
_entity.id
_entity.type
_entity.pdbx_description
1 polymer ?
#
loop_
_entity_poly.entity_id
_entity_poly.type
_entity_poly.pdbx_seq_one_letter_code
_entity_poly.pdbx_strand_id
1 'polypeptide(L)'
;MKIMTKVFYLLSLMCLTTIVFAQTEINEEIIKTQPFSGVQMKGVNLKATLKQDERYGFELKGESIENLNYEVEDGLLLIESKALQENTNLIIYTPSLTFIKVSDVVDLSCDSFSTDSLLIKSGGATKISFKNLTTRRLITDIGGAAQIILSGKSEYHDLKIDGAGDINAKDFYTRITTVDISGAGRATIFAFEKITGKITGAAQLEFIGEPEVNDIKVSGTATFKGKSPKKGAGDTVTVKIGKYEFKILEDKDIVLKDNDNDSITDDKESSKSHHHGESFKAWHGLDLGVTGYLNPDYSVPMPVGFEYLSPDYKNSIRVGINPIEKNFRIFGDYMLLATGLGFDINNYRFKNNTRLIGNQNQITGYIDTLINYEKSKLRLIYINVPILIELNTSEKDHKAFHLAFGPVFGYNIGSKTKLVYSVSGQVNKDKAKGDFNTNPFRYGLTARLGFGGGLMLFATYDLSEMFINGQGPELHPFAIGLSFVDF
;
A
#
# COMPACT_ATOMS: atom_id res chain seq x y z
N MET A 1 0.47 45.08 64.75
CA MET A 1 -0.92 45.23 64.24
C MET A 1 -0.98 45.89 62.84
N LYS A 2 -0.05 45.57 61.91
CA LYS A 2 -0.09 46.02 60.49
C LYS A 2 0.12 44.87 59.48
N ILE A 3 0.29 43.64 59.98
CA ILE A 3 0.47 42.43 59.17
C ILE A 3 -0.86 41.66 59.04
N MET A 4 -1.73 41.69 60.05
CA MET A 4 -3.06 41.04 60.00
C MET A 4 -4.02 41.69 58.98
N THR A 5 -3.89 42.98 58.68
CA THR A 5 -4.78 43.65 57.72
C THR A 5 -4.44 43.30 56.27
N LYS A 6 -3.19 42.95 55.95
CA LYS A 6 -2.79 42.55 54.59
C LYS A 6 -3.13 41.08 54.28
N VAL A 7 -3.19 40.22 55.29
CA VAL A 7 -3.61 38.82 55.12
C VAL A 7 -5.12 38.71 54.88
N PHE A 8 -5.91 39.64 55.45
CA PHE A 8 -7.37 39.65 55.26
C PHE A 8 -7.79 40.08 53.83
N TYR A 9 -7.07 41.02 53.21
CA TYR A 9 -7.30 41.39 51.80
C TYR A 9 -6.79 40.33 50.81
N LEU A 10 -5.78 39.53 51.19
CA LEU A 10 -5.32 38.42 50.35
C LEU A 10 -6.32 37.24 50.37
N LEU A 11 -6.96 36.99 51.52
CA LEU A 11 -8.05 35.99 51.60
C LEU A 11 -9.36 36.48 50.97
N SER A 12 -9.68 37.78 51.00
CA SER A 12 -10.88 38.29 50.31
C SER A 12 -10.72 38.35 48.79
N LEU A 13 -9.49 38.35 48.27
CA LEU A 13 -9.22 38.28 46.82
C LEU A 13 -9.21 36.84 46.27
N MET A 14 -9.01 35.83 47.13
CA MET A 14 -9.18 34.42 46.75
C MET A 14 -10.64 33.94 46.77
N CYS A 15 -11.57 34.74 47.30
CA CYS A 15 -12.99 34.41 47.38
C CYS A 15 -13.85 35.05 46.28
N LEU A 16 -13.25 35.74 45.30
CA LEU A 16 -13.98 36.46 44.23
C LEU A 16 -13.68 35.99 42.80
N THR A 17 -13.08 34.81 42.62
CA THR A 17 -12.88 34.18 41.30
C THR A 17 -13.75 32.97 41.03
N THR A 18 -14.68 32.61 41.92
CA THR A 18 -15.73 31.62 41.61
C THR A 18 -16.93 32.30 40.96
N ILE A 19 -16.71 33.00 39.85
CA ILE A 19 -17.78 33.18 38.87
C ILE A 19 -17.81 31.88 38.08
N VAL A 20 -18.78 31.04 38.46
CA VAL A 20 -19.47 30.04 37.66
C VAL A 20 -18.99 29.99 36.20
N PHE A 21 -17.97 29.18 35.94
CA PHE A 21 -18.00 28.31 34.78
C PHE A 21 -18.64 27.02 35.27
N ALA A 22 -19.98 26.97 35.24
CA ALA A 22 -20.65 25.71 35.01
C ALA A 22 -20.37 25.32 33.56
N GLN A 23 -19.11 24.99 33.27
CA GLN A 23 -18.76 24.27 32.07
C GLN A 23 -19.11 22.83 32.41
N THR A 24 -20.20 22.36 31.83
CA THR A 24 -20.59 20.95 31.91
C THR A 24 -19.35 20.14 31.56
N GLU A 25 -18.78 19.42 32.54
CA GLU A 25 -17.78 18.40 32.27
C GLU A 25 -18.48 17.38 31.38
N ILE A 26 -18.26 17.48 30.08
CA ILE A 26 -18.69 16.46 29.14
C ILE A 26 -17.76 15.29 29.43
N ASN A 27 -18.26 14.34 30.21
CA ASN A 27 -17.53 13.16 30.62
C ASN A 27 -17.15 12.37 29.36
N GLU A 28 -15.91 12.47 28.90
CA GLU A 28 -15.34 11.70 27.78
C GLU A 28 -15.03 10.25 28.21
N GLU A 29 -15.93 9.63 28.96
CA GLU A 29 -15.76 8.28 29.47
C GLU A 29 -16.30 7.26 28.47
N ILE A 30 -15.53 6.21 28.20
CA ILE A 30 -15.96 5.11 27.36
C ILE A 30 -17.09 4.35 28.05
N ILE A 31 -18.23 4.29 27.39
CA ILE A 31 -19.38 3.50 27.83
C ILE A 31 -19.13 2.07 27.41
N LYS A 32 -18.82 1.23 28.40
CA LYS A 32 -18.63 -0.21 28.20
C LYS A 32 -19.98 -0.88 28.00
N THR A 33 -20.05 -1.79 27.04
CA THR A 33 -21.27 -2.55 26.74
C THR A 33 -21.02 -4.05 26.85
N GLN A 34 -22.10 -4.83 26.72
CA GLN A 34 -21.97 -6.24 26.40
C GLN A 34 -21.29 -6.43 25.03
N PRO A 35 -20.68 -7.59 24.76
CA PRO A 35 -20.08 -7.89 23.45
C PRO A 35 -21.09 -7.75 22.29
N PHE A 36 -20.64 -7.18 21.18
CA PHE A 36 -21.43 -7.04 19.97
C PHE A 36 -20.54 -7.19 18.73
N SER A 37 -21.12 -7.72 17.66
CA SER A 37 -20.49 -7.78 16.33
C SER A 37 -21.32 -7.09 15.26
N GLY A 38 -22.51 -6.60 15.60
CA GLY A 38 -23.34 -5.76 14.75
C GLY A 38 -23.46 -4.34 15.28
N VAL A 39 -23.60 -3.36 14.39
CA VAL A 39 -23.91 -1.97 14.74
C VAL A 39 -25.08 -1.47 13.89
N GLN A 40 -26.12 -0.93 14.53
CA GLN A 40 -27.20 -0.21 13.87
C GLN A 40 -27.26 1.22 14.38
N MET A 41 -27.21 2.19 13.47
CA MET A 41 -27.24 3.63 13.78
C MET A 41 -28.36 4.32 13.03
N LYS A 42 -29.09 5.17 13.74
CA LYS A 42 -30.11 6.08 13.20
C LYS A 42 -29.98 7.45 13.86
N GLY A 43 -30.29 8.51 13.14
CA GLY A 43 -30.21 9.85 13.71
C GLY A 43 -30.17 10.98 12.70
N VAL A 44 -30.13 12.20 13.22
CA VAL A 44 -30.04 13.43 12.44
C VAL A 44 -28.66 14.03 12.61
N ASN A 45 -27.89 14.07 11.51
CA ASN A 45 -26.53 14.62 11.46
C ASN A 45 -25.52 13.91 12.37
N LEU A 46 -25.63 12.58 12.49
CA LEU A 46 -24.73 11.78 13.32
C LEU A 46 -23.43 11.47 12.56
N LYS A 47 -22.30 11.95 13.09
CA LYS A 47 -20.96 11.53 12.64
C LYS A 47 -20.45 10.43 13.55
N ALA A 48 -20.03 9.31 12.95
CA ALA A 48 -19.54 8.15 13.67
C ALA A 48 -18.21 7.62 13.10
N THR A 49 -17.37 7.11 13.98
CA THR A 49 -16.10 6.44 13.65
C THR A 49 -16.08 5.04 14.27
N LEU A 50 -15.90 4.02 13.45
CA LEU A 50 -15.65 2.64 13.90
C LEU A 50 -14.15 2.38 14.06
N LYS A 51 -13.76 1.80 15.18
CA LYS A 51 -12.39 1.35 15.46
C LYS A 51 -12.38 -0.11 15.84
N GLN A 52 -11.54 -0.89 15.15
CA GLN A 52 -11.25 -2.26 15.56
C GLN A 52 -10.36 -2.23 16.80
N ASP A 53 -10.85 -2.75 17.91
CA ASP A 53 -10.22 -2.65 19.23
C ASP A 53 -10.66 -3.82 20.10
N GLU A 54 -9.87 -4.22 21.10
CA GLU A 54 -10.23 -5.33 22.00
C GLU A 54 -11.44 -4.99 22.91
N ARG A 55 -11.75 -3.71 23.07
CA ARG A 55 -12.85 -3.21 23.89
C ARG A 55 -14.19 -3.28 23.16
N TYR A 56 -15.26 -3.52 23.92
CA TYR A 56 -16.64 -3.33 23.49
C TYR A 56 -17.21 -2.08 24.14
N GLY A 57 -17.64 -1.13 23.31
CA GLY A 57 -18.29 0.07 23.81
C GLY A 57 -18.19 1.23 22.83
N PHE A 58 -18.50 2.42 23.31
CA PHE A 58 -18.42 3.63 22.52
C PHE A 58 -18.20 4.86 23.41
N GLU A 59 -17.81 5.98 22.79
CA GLU A 59 -17.68 7.29 23.44
C GLU A 59 -18.31 8.36 22.54
N LEU A 60 -18.96 9.35 23.16
CA LEU A 60 -19.49 10.52 22.47
C LEU A 60 -18.61 11.73 22.80
N LYS A 61 -17.98 12.30 21.78
CA LYS A 61 -17.14 13.51 21.94
C LYS A 61 -17.92 14.74 21.52
N GLY A 62 -17.78 15.82 22.28
CA GLY A 62 -18.37 17.12 21.97
C GLY A 62 -19.80 17.32 22.48
N GLU A 63 -20.43 16.33 23.10
CA GLU A 63 -21.81 16.44 23.61
C GLU A 63 -22.12 15.42 24.72
N SER A 64 -23.16 15.70 25.52
CA SER A 64 -23.65 14.79 26.56
C SER A 64 -24.26 13.53 25.96
N ILE A 65 -24.00 12.39 26.60
CA ILE A 65 -24.53 11.10 26.20
C ILE A 65 -26.06 11.01 26.26
N GLU A 66 -26.74 11.85 27.05
CA GLU A 66 -28.20 11.87 27.19
C GLU A 66 -28.96 12.13 25.87
N ASN A 67 -28.24 12.60 24.83
CA ASN A 67 -28.76 12.79 23.48
C ASN A 67 -28.64 11.54 22.59
N LEU A 68 -28.11 10.44 23.12
CA LEU A 68 -28.09 9.12 22.50
C LEU A 68 -28.92 8.13 23.32
N ASN A 69 -29.84 7.44 22.65
CA ASN A 69 -30.41 6.20 23.15
C ASN A 69 -29.58 5.04 22.60
N TYR A 70 -29.20 4.09 23.45
CA TYR A 70 -28.43 2.93 23.03
C TYR A 70 -28.80 1.68 23.80
N GLU A 71 -28.69 0.53 23.13
CA GLU A 71 -28.92 -0.78 23.70
C GLU A 71 -28.11 -1.84 22.96
N VAL A 72 -27.73 -2.93 23.64
CA VAL A 72 -27.15 -4.11 22.99
C VAL A 72 -28.13 -5.27 23.13
N GLU A 73 -28.72 -5.69 22.02
CA GLU A 73 -29.62 -6.84 21.94
C GLU A 73 -29.07 -7.85 20.94
N ASP A 74 -29.00 -9.13 21.30
CA ASP A 74 -28.55 -10.23 20.43
C ASP A 74 -27.22 -9.98 19.68
N GLY A 75 -26.28 -9.29 20.34
CA GLY A 75 -24.97 -8.95 19.75
C GLY A 75 -24.99 -7.81 18.74
N LEU A 76 -26.09 -7.05 18.68
CA LEU A 76 -26.26 -5.83 17.88
C LEU A 76 -26.29 -4.60 18.80
N LEU A 77 -25.35 -3.69 18.62
CA LEU A 77 -25.39 -2.36 19.24
C LEU A 77 -26.34 -1.46 18.46
N LEU A 78 -27.46 -1.10 19.08
CA LEU A 78 -28.45 -0.15 18.59
C LEU A 78 -28.10 1.25 19.12
N ILE A 79 -28.01 2.24 18.23
CA ILE A 79 -27.80 3.65 18.59
C ILE A 79 -28.81 4.51 17.83
N GLU A 80 -29.54 5.34 18.57
CA GLU A 80 -30.45 6.34 18.04
C GLU A 80 -30.09 7.71 18.60
N SER A 81 -29.75 8.66 17.73
CA SER A 81 -29.42 10.03 18.14
C SER A 81 -30.61 10.97 17.98
N LYS A 82 -30.75 11.88 18.95
CA LYS A 82 -31.47 13.14 18.73
C LYS A 82 -30.66 14.05 17.80
N ALA A 83 -31.14 15.26 17.54
CA ALA A 83 -30.35 16.26 16.83
C ALA A 83 -29.10 16.60 17.65
N LEU A 84 -27.92 16.27 17.11
CA LEU A 84 -26.62 16.50 17.75
C LEU A 84 -26.00 17.82 17.26
N GLN A 85 -25.07 18.35 18.07
CA GLN A 85 -24.26 19.51 17.69
C GLN A 85 -23.29 19.17 16.55
N GLU A 86 -22.91 20.17 15.74
CA GLU A 86 -22.10 19.94 14.52
C GLU A 86 -20.71 19.31 14.77
N ASN A 87 -20.16 19.54 15.97
CA ASN A 87 -18.84 19.07 16.40
C ASN A 87 -18.90 17.76 17.20
N THR A 88 -20.07 17.11 17.24
CA THR A 88 -20.25 15.85 17.95
C THR A 88 -19.73 14.68 17.12
N ASN A 89 -18.93 13.78 17.72
CA ASN A 89 -18.44 12.56 17.08
C ASN A 89 -18.61 11.34 17.98
N LEU A 90 -19.31 10.33 17.47
CA LEU A 90 -19.50 9.05 18.13
C LEU A 90 -18.39 8.07 17.72
N ILE A 91 -17.62 7.55 18.65
CA ILE A 91 -16.55 6.58 18.36
C ILE A 91 -16.94 5.23 18.95
N ILE A 92 -17.03 4.20 18.11
CA ILE A 92 -17.46 2.85 18.49
C ILE A 92 -16.28 1.89 18.41
N TYR A 93 -16.10 1.07 19.44
CA TYR A 93 -15.02 0.10 19.61
C TYR A 93 -15.58 -1.33 19.61
N THR A 94 -15.04 -2.19 18.75
CA THR A 94 -15.32 -3.64 18.77
C THR A 94 -14.22 -4.43 18.07
N PRO A 95 -13.87 -5.64 18.54
CA PRO A 95 -12.84 -6.47 17.91
C PRO A 95 -13.32 -7.12 16.61
N SER A 96 -14.64 -7.26 16.44
CA SER A 96 -15.24 -7.97 15.31
C SER A 96 -16.46 -7.24 14.81
N LEU A 97 -16.65 -7.22 13.49
CA LEU A 97 -17.80 -6.60 12.86
C LEU A 97 -18.31 -7.49 11.74
N THR A 98 -19.57 -7.89 11.84
CA THR A 98 -20.27 -8.76 10.89
C THR A 98 -21.44 -8.05 10.23
N PHE A 99 -21.97 -7.00 10.88
CA PHE A 99 -23.15 -6.28 10.41
C PHE A 99 -23.07 -4.78 10.72
N ILE A 100 -23.41 -3.95 9.74
CA ILE A 100 -23.60 -2.52 9.87
C ILE A 100 -24.93 -2.17 9.24
N LYS A 101 -25.76 -1.41 9.94
CA LYS A 101 -26.93 -0.77 9.35
C LYS A 101 -26.98 0.70 9.72
N VAL A 102 -27.07 1.56 8.72
CA VAL A 102 -27.13 3.00 8.89
C VAL A 102 -28.39 3.53 8.21
N SER A 103 -29.12 4.42 8.86
CA SER A 103 -30.29 5.07 8.27
C SER A 103 -30.40 6.55 8.68
N ASP A 104 -31.24 7.31 7.98
CA ASP A 104 -31.46 8.77 8.15
C ASP A 104 -30.30 9.63 7.64
N VAL A 105 -29.69 10.49 8.47
CA VAL A 105 -28.58 11.38 8.08
C VAL A 105 -27.38 11.06 8.95
N VAL A 106 -26.56 10.13 8.48
CA VAL A 106 -25.43 9.58 9.25
C VAL A 106 -24.20 9.42 8.34
N ASP A 107 -23.06 9.90 8.85
CA ASP A 107 -21.75 9.76 8.25
C ASP A 107 -20.89 8.79 9.08
N LEU A 108 -20.65 7.60 8.55
CA LEU A 108 -19.85 6.57 9.17
C LEU A 108 -18.47 6.47 8.51
N SER A 109 -17.42 6.50 9.32
CA SER A 109 -16.03 6.37 8.89
C SER A 109 -15.31 5.23 9.60
N CYS A 110 -14.42 4.55 8.89
CA CYS A 110 -13.51 3.57 9.46
C CYS A 110 -12.17 3.63 8.73
N ASP A 111 -11.07 3.78 9.46
CA ASP A 111 -9.74 3.81 8.85
C ASP A 111 -9.30 2.42 8.41
N SER A 112 -9.32 1.44 9.32
CA SER A 112 -9.01 0.05 8.97
C SER A 112 -9.82 -0.94 9.80
N PHE A 113 -10.25 -2.02 9.14
CA PHE A 113 -10.96 -3.11 9.79
C PHE A 113 -10.66 -4.43 9.06
N SER A 114 -10.49 -5.52 9.81
CA SER A 114 -10.36 -6.87 9.28
C SER A 114 -11.39 -7.80 9.89
N THR A 115 -12.15 -8.50 9.05
CA THR A 115 -13.20 -9.44 9.46
C THR A 115 -13.35 -10.51 8.39
N ASP A 116 -13.99 -11.64 8.67
CA ASP A 116 -14.20 -12.67 7.65
C ASP A 116 -15.35 -12.33 6.69
N SER A 117 -16.45 -11.84 7.24
CA SER A 117 -17.66 -11.49 6.49
C SER A 117 -18.29 -10.22 7.07
N LEU A 118 -18.74 -9.32 6.20
CA LEU A 118 -19.39 -8.07 6.59
C LEU A 118 -20.60 -7.78 5.71
N LEU A 119 -21.74 -7.49 6.33
CA LEU A 119 -22.94 -6.97 5.68
C LEU A 119 -23.14 -5.50 6.06
N ILE A 120 -23.14 -4.61 5.06
CA ILE A 120 -23.40 -3.18 5.22
C ILE A 120 -24.75 -2.86 4.59
N LYS A 121 -25.68 -2.32 5.38
CA LYS A 121 -26.97 -1.81 4.92
C LYS A 121 -27.06 -0.30 5.12
N SER A 122 -27.50 0.40 4.07
CA SER A 122 -27.68 1.86 4.10
C SER A 122 -29.10 2.23 3.69
N GLY A 123 -29.69 3.23 4.35
CA GLY A 123 -30.96 3.84 3.98
C GLY A 123 -30.96 5.35 4.24
N GLY A 124 -31.77 6.13 3.52
CA GLY A 124 -31.80 7.59 3.71
C GLY A 124 -30.65 8.32 3.00
N ALA A 125 -30.10 9.35 3.63
CA ALA A 125 -29.02 10.21 3.13
C ALA A 125 -27.75 9.99 3.95
N THR A 126 -27.11 8.84 3.74
CA THR A 126 -25.99 8.37 4.56
C THR A 126 -24.70 8.29 3.76
N LYS A 127 -23.56 8.53 4.40
CA LYS A 127 -22.23 8.27 3.83
C LYS A 127 -21.48 7.24 4.67
N ILE A 128 -20.94 6.20 4.03
CA ILE A 128 -20.11 5.19 4.70
C ILE A 128 -18.76 5.13 4.02
N SER A 129 -17.66 5.23 4.76
CA SER A 129 -16.30 5.21 4.22
C SER A 129 -15.39 4.25 4.98
N PHE A 130 -14.78 3.31 4.25
CA PHE A 130 -13.69 2.46 4.75
C PHE A 130 -12.42 2.75 3.97
N LYS A 131 -11.35 3.23 4.64
CA LYS A 131 -10.05 3.49 3.97
C LYS A 131 -9.23 2.21 3.75
N ASN A 132 -9.39 1.19 4.60
CA ASN A 132 -8.72 -0.10 4.44
C ASN A 132 -9.51 -1.26 5.10
N LEU A 133 -10.49 -1.78 4.37
CA LEU A 133 -11.25 -2.96 4.76
C LEU A 133 -10.60 -4.23 4.19
N THR A 134 -10.31 -5.22 5.03
CA THR A 134 -9.90 -6.57 4.60
C THR A 134 -10.96 -7.58 5.02
N THR A 135 -11.61 -8.22 4.05
CA THR A 135 -12.62 -9.25 4.32
C THR A 135 -12.54 -10.42 3.34
N ARG A 136 -13.18 -11.55 3.65
CA ARG A 136 -13.38 -12.62 2.65
C ARG A 136 -14.64 -12.33 1.85
N ARG A 137 -15.73 -11.93 2.52
CA ARG A 137 -17.01 -11.60 1.88
C ARG A 137 -17.52 -10.24 2.35
N LEU A 138 -17.88 -9.40 1.39
CA LEU A 138 -18.56 -8.15 1.63
C LEU A 138 -19.94 -8.19 0.96
N ILE A 139 -20.97 -7.80 1.68
CA ILE A 139 -22.29 -7.53 1.11
C ILE A 139 -22.61 -6.05 1.36
N THR A 140 -22.90 -5.30 0.32
CA THR A 140 -23.36 -3.90 0.43
C THR A 140 -24.76 -3.79 -0.14
N ASP A 141 -25.72 -3.37 0.69
CA ASP A 141 -27.14 -3.24 0.35
C ASP A 141 -27.57 -1.79 0.60
N ILE A 142 -27.68 -1.02 -0.47
CA ILE A 142 -27.98 0.42 -0.42
C ILE A 142 -29.41 0.69 -0.85
N GLY A 143 -30.16 1.40 -0.01
CA GLY A 143 -31.40 2.08 -0.36
C GLY A 143 -31.29 3.60 -0.25
N GLY A 144 -32.08 4.34 -1.04
CA GLY A 144 -32.19 5.81 -0.92
C GLY A 144 -31.06 6.59 -1.63
N ALA A 145 -30.62 7.70 -1.04
CA ALA A 145 -29.61 8.63 -1.56
C ALA A 145 -28.31 8.51 -0.75
N ALA A 146 -27.80 7.28 -0.64
CA ALA A 146 -26.62 6.96 0.17
C ALA A 146 -25.35 6.80 -0.69
N GLN A 147 -24.20 7.09 -0.09
CA GLN A 147 -22.89 6.91 -0.68
C GLN A 147 -22.04 5.94 0.14
N ILE A 148 -21.44 4.94 -0.51
CA ILE A 148 -20.46 4.05 0.11
C ILE A 148 -19.12 4.19 -0.62
N ILE A 149 -18.05 4.46 0.11
CA ILE A 149 -16.67 4.57 -0.40
C ILE A 149 -15.84 3.46 0.24
N LEU A 150 -15.23 2.61 -0.57
CA LEU A 150 -14.47 1.45 -0.12
C LEU A 150 -13.06 1.45 -0.70
N SER A 151 -12.10 1.16 0.18
CA SER A 151 -10.71 0.86 -0.18
C SER A 151 -10.23 -0.33 0.65
N GLY A 152 -9.36 -1.16 0.08
CA GLY A 152 -8.89 -2.41 0.70
C GLY A 152 -9.08 -3.63 -0.22
N LYS A 153 -9.44 -4.80 0.33
CA LYS A 153 -9.56 -6.05 -0.44
C LYS A 153 -10.66 -6.99 0.07
N SER A 154 -11.25 -7.72 -0.86
CA SER A 154 -12.15 -8.84 -0.58
C SER A 154 -11.97 -9.99 -1.56
N GLU A 155 -12.35 -11.21 -1.18
CA GLU A 155 -12.50 -12.29 -2.15
C GLU A 155 -13.82 -12.14 -2.91
N TYR A 156 -14.92 -11.87 -2.19
CA TYR A 156 -16.26 -11.73 -2.74
C TYR A 156 -16.87 -10.37 -2.38
N HIS A 157 -17.52 -9.71 -3.33
CA HIS A 157 -18.34 -8.52 -3.08
C HIS A 157 -19.70 -8.66 -3.75
N ASP A 158 -20.75 -8.83 -2.95
CA ASP A 158 -22.13 -8.81 -3.42
C ASP A 158 -22.69 -7.40 -3.20
N LEU A 159 -22.88 -6.63 -4.27
CA LEU A 159 -23.38 -5.27 -4.20
C LEU A 159 -24.81 -5.18 -4.72
N LYS A 160 -25.65 -4.51 -3.94
CA LYS A 160 -27.03 -4.22 -4.25
C LYS A 160 -27.31 -2.73 -4.05
N ILE A 161 -27.93 -2.11 -5.06
CA ILE A 161 -28.38 -0.73 -5.00
C ILE A 161 -29.84 -0.65 -5.44
N ASP A 162 -30.71 -0.22 -4.54
CA ASP A 162 -32.13 0.05 -4.78
C ASP A 162 -32.40 1.56 -4.62
N GLY A 163 -32.45 2.30 -5.74
CA GLY A 163 -32.73 3.73 -5.74
C GLY A 163 -31.62 4.58 -6.38
N ALA A 164 -31.19 5.66 -5.70
CA ALA A 164 -30.26 6.67 -6.22
C ALA A 164 -28.89 6.63 -5.52
N GLY A 165 -28.51 5.47 -4.97
CA GLY A 165 -27.25 5.30 -4.24
C GLY A 165 -26.01 5.28 -5.13
N ASP A 166 -24.86 5.62 -4.54
CA ASP A 166 -23.55 5.59 -5.20
C ASP A 166 -22.57 4.69 -4.41
N ILE A 167 -21.98 3.71 -5.08
CA ILE A 167 -20.87 2.90 -4.55
C ILE A 167 -19.59 3.24 -5.31
N ASN A 168 -18.60 3.75 -4.60
CA ASN A 168 -17.25 3.97 -5.11
C ASN A 168 -16.28 3.00 -4.44
N ALA A 169 -16.01 1.89 -5.14
CA ALA A 169 -15.14 0.80 -4.72
C ALA A 169 -14.01 0.57 -5.74
N LYS A 170 -13.56 1.64 -6.41
CA LYS A 170 -12.47 1.57 -7.40
C LYS A 170 -11.12 1.13 -6.81
N ASP A 171 -10.92 1.43 -5.52
CA ASP A 171 -9.71 1.12 -4.75
C ASP A 171 -9.94 -0.07 -3.79
N PHE A 172 -11.03 -0.82 -3.99
CA PHE A 172 -11.38 -2.02 -3.23
C PHE A 172 -11.24 -3.25 -4.14
N TYR A 173 -10.14 -3.96 -4.00
CA TYR A 173 -9.76 -5.05 -4.91
C TYR A 173 -10.54 -6.33 -4.60
N THR A 174 -11.35 -6.80 -5.55
CA THR A 174 -12.16 -8.01 -5.39
C THR A 174 -11.80 -9.10 -6.40
N ARG A 175 -11.91 -10.38 -6.00
CA ARG A 175 -11.76 -11.51 -6.94
C ARG A 175 -13.02 -11.66 -7.78
N ILE A 176 -14.16 -11.80 -7.10
CA ILE A 176 -15.48 -11.99 -7.71
C ILE A 176 -16.43 -10.90 -7.19
N THR A 177 -17.11 -10.21 -8.10
CA THR A 177 -18.15 -9.24 -7.75
C THR A 177 -19.51 -9.62 -8.35
N THR A 178 -20.54 -9.69 -7.52
CA THR A 178 -21.95 -9.86 -7.94
C THR A 178 -22.66 -8.52 -7.85
N VAL A 179 -23.40 -8.14 -8.88
CA VAL A 179 -24.07 -6.83 -8.97
C VAL A 179 -25.57 -6.96 -9.14
N ASP A 180 -26.35 -6.25 -8.33
CA ASP A 180 -27.79 -6.03 -8.55
C ASP A 180 -28.11 -4.54 -8.38
N ILE A 181 -28.30 -3.81 -9.47
CA ILE A 181 -28.60 -2.38 -9.43
C ILE A 181 -29.96 -2.12 -10.06
N SER A 182 -30.85 -1.51 -9.27
CA SER A 182 -32.18 -1.09 -9.67
C SER A 182 -32.40 0.42 -9.42
N GLY A 183 -32.95 1.12 -10.41
CA GLY A 183 -33.26 2.55 -10.30
C GLY A 183 -32.24 3.46 -11.00
N ALA A 184 -31.73 4.47 -10.31
CA ALA A 184 -30.83 5.51 -10.83
C ALA A 184 -29.42 5.45 -10.19
N GLY A 185 -29.09 4.32 -9.56
CA GLY A 185 -27.85 4.15 -8.81
C GLY A 185 -26.60 4.05 -9.68
N ARG A 186 -25.45 4.38 -9.08
CA ARG A 186 -24.13 4.25 -9.70
C ARG A 186 -23.23 3.34 -8.88
N ALA A 187 -22.46 2.49 -9.54
CA ALA A 187 -21.38 1.76 -8.90
C ALA A 187 -20.10 1.85 -9.76
N THR A 188 -18.97 2.09 -9.10
CA THR A 188 -17.62 1.95 -9.67
C THR A 188 -16.90 0.88 -8.87
N ILE A 189 -16.50 -0.22 -9.51
CA ILE A 189 -15.92 -1.40 -8.82
C ILE A 189 -14.59 -1.84 -9.43
N PHE A 190 -13.77 -2.56 -8.66
CA PHE A 190 -12.61 -3.29 -9.17
C PHE A 190 -12.79 -4.80 -9.00
N ALA A 191 -12.68 -5.57 -10.08
CA ALA A 191 -12.70 -7.04 -10.03
C ALA A 191 -11.66 -7.64 -10.98
N PHE A 192 -11.00 -8.74 -10.59
CA PHE A 192 -9.95 -9.36 -11.42
C PHE A 192 -10.24 -10.77 -11.95
N GLU A 193 -11.23 -11.50 -11.41
CA GLU A 193 -11.57 -12.84 -11.91
C GLU A 193 -12.95 -12.89 -12.56
N LYS A 194 -14.00 -12.41 -11.90
CA LYS A 194 -15.37 -12.56 -12.42
C LYS A 194 -16.31 -11.43 -11.99
N ILE A 195 -17.19 -11.01 -12.92
CA ILE A 195 -18.35 -10.17 -12.61
C ILE A 195 -19.61 -10.84 -13.15
N THR A 196 -20.67 -10.90 -12.33
CA THR A 196 -22.02 -11.36 -12.72
C THR A 196 -23.08 -10.42 -12.17
N GLY A 197 -24.27 -10.32 -12.79
CA GLY A 197 -25.31 -9.51 -12.18
C GLY A 197 -26.44 -9.00 -13.07
N LYS A 198 -27.23 -8.09 -12.53
CA LYS A 198 -28.35 -7.41 -13.20
C LYS A 198 -28.27 -5.91 -12.96
N ILE A 199 -28.52 -5.13 -14.02
CA ILE A 199 -28.53 -3.67 -13.99
C ILE A 199 -29.78 -3.19 -14.71
N THR A 200 -30.63 -2.42 -14.03
CA THR A 200 -31.94 -2.00 -14.54
C THR A 200 -32.23 -0.53 -14.25
N GLY A 201 -33.06 0.09 -15.07
CA GLY A 201 -33.48 1.48 -14.90
C GLY A 201 -32.54 2.45 -15.62
N ALA A 202 -32.20 3.55 -14.96
CA ALA A 202 -31.25 4.57 -15.41
C ALA A 202 -29.87 4.43 -14.72
N ALA A 203 -29.54 3.21 -14.30
CA ALA A 203 -28.37 2.90 -13.51
C ALA A 203 -27.05 2.89 -14.31
N GLN A 204 -25.93 3.06 -13.63
CA GLN A 204 -24.60 3.00 -14.23
C GLN A 204 -23.67 2.09 -13.41
N LEU A 205 -23.11 1.07 -14.06
CA LEU A 205 -22.00 0.29 -13.52
C LEU A 205 -20.74 0.55 -14.35
N GLU A 206 -19.70 1.01 -13.68
CA GLU A 206 -18.34 1.05 -14.22
C GLU A 206 -17.49 0.02 -13.47
N PHE A 207 -16.74 -0.80 -14.20
CA PHE A 207 -15.79 -1.73 -13.59
C PHE A 207 -14.38 -1.52 -14.12
N ILE A 208 -13.40 -1.79 -13.24
CA ILE A 208 -11.97 -1.74 -13.50
C ILE A 208 -11.41 -3.17 -13.35
N GLY A 209 -10.47 -3.54 -14.21
CA GLY A 209 -9.79 -4.84 -14.22
C GLY A 209 -10.05 -5.64 -15.48
N GLU A 210 -9.61 -6.90 -15.49
CA GLU A 210 -9.84 -7.85 -16.59
C GLU A 210 -10.60 -9.12 -16.13
N PRO A 211 -11.78 -9.00 -15.51
CA PRO A 211 -12.56 -10.16 -15.07
C PRO A 211 -13.30 -10.81 -16.25
N GLU A 212 -13.64 -12.09 -16.09
CA GLU A 212 -14.66 -12.75 -16.90
C GLU A 212 -16.03 -12.13 -16.61
N VAL A 213 -16.61 -11.46 -17.60
CA VAL A 213 -17.96 -10.89 -17.50
C VAL A 213 -18.96 -11.93 -17.97
N ASN A 214 -19.65 -12.57 -17.03
CA ASN A 214 -20.63 -13.61 -17.31
C ASN A 214 -22.03 -13.16 -16.86
N ASP A 215 -23.06 -13.52 -17.63
CA ASP A 215 -24.46 -13.38 -17.23
C ASP A 215 -24.90 -11.99 -16.73
N ILE A 216 -24.27 -10.91 -17.21
CA ILE A 216 -24.69 -9.54 -16.90
C ILE A 216 -25.93 -9.18 -17.73
N LYS A 217 -27.06 -8.97 -17.06
CA LYS A 217 -28.33 -8.53 -17.67
C LYS A 217 -28.49 -7.02 -17.53
N VAL A 218 -28.39 -6.29 -18.63
CA VAL A 218 -28.62 -4.84 -18.68
C VAL A 218 -29.98 -4.56 -19.33
N SER A 219 -30.82 -3.73 -18.71
CA SER A 219 -32.12 -3.34 -19.26
C SER A 219 -32.52 -1.90 -18.91
N GLY A 220 -33.41 -1.30 -19.70
CA GLY A 220 -33.76 0.12 -19.57
C GLY A 220 -32.72 1.02 -20.24
N THR A 221 -32.43 2.16 -19.63
CA THR A 221 -31.37 3.11 -20.06
C THR A 221 -30.05 2.88 -19.34
N ALA A 222 -29.92 1.74 -18.64
CA ALA A 222 -28.77 1.41 -17.85
C ALA A 222 -27.50 1.28 -18.70
N THR A 223 -26.37 1.71 -18.13
CA THR A 223 -25.07 1.63 -18.78
C THR A 223 -24.14 0.71 -18.00
N PHE A 224 -23.48 -0.18 -18.73
CA PHE A 224 -22.43 -1.04 -18.22
C PHE A 224 -21.16 -0.75 -19.02
N LYS A 225 -20.13 -0.23 -18.35
CA LYS A 225 -18.87 0.16 -18.98
C LYS A 225 -17.71 -0.53 -18.28
N GLY A 226 -16.97 -1.31 -19.06
CA GLY A 226 -15.65 -1.76 -18.66
C GLY A 226 -14.64 -0.68 -18.96
N LYS A 227 -13.89 -0.25 -17.94
CA LYS A 227 -12.54 0.25 -18.15
C LYS A 227 -11.63 -0.95 -17.97
N SER A 228 -11.36 -1.66 -19.08
CA SER A 228 -10.13 -2.43 -19.14
C SER A 228 -9.01 -1.47 -18.74
N PRO A 229 -8.10 -1.83 -17.82
CA PRO A 229 -6.86 -1.08 -17.72
C PRO A 229 -6.34 -0.96 -19.15
N LYS A 230 -6.13 0.28 -19.63
CA LYS A 230 -5.93 0.58 -21.07
C LYS A 230 -5.10 -0.52 -21.71
N LYS A 231 -5.68 -1.26 -22.66
CA LYS A 231 -5.00 -2.35 -23.35
C LYS A 231 -3.84 -1.75 -24.13
N GLY A 232 -2.66 -1.88 -23.55
CA GLY A 232 -1.41 -1.31 -23.99
C GLY A 232 -0.33 -1.62 -22.97
N ALA A 233 0.13 -2.88 -23.02
CA ALA A 233 1.27 -3.45 -22.28
C ALA A 233 1.13 -3.49 -20.76
N GLY A 234 1.21 -4.73 -20.20
CA GLY A 234 1.56 -5.14 -18.82
C GLY A 234 0.96 -4.42 -17.59
N ASP A 235 0.71 -5.18 -16.52
CA ASP A 235 0.38 -4.60 -15.21
C ASP A 235 1.38 -3.50 -14.88
N THR A 236 0.93 -2.24 -14.87
CA THR A 236 1.81 -1.11 -14.65
C THR A 236 1.77 -0.68 -13.20
N VAL A 237 2.81 -0.97 -12.42
CA VAL A 237 3.02 -0.24 -11.16
C VAL A 237 3.60 1.11 -11.52
N THR A 238 2.86 2.18 -11.21
CA THR A 238 3.38 3.54 -11.38
C THR A 238 4.03 3.99 -10.08
N VAL A 239 5.35 4.18 -10.09
CA VAL A 239 6.12 4.74 -8.97
C VAL A 239 6.54 6.16 -9.36
N LYS A 240 6.20 7.15 -8.53
CA LYS A 240 6.70 8.52 -8.71
C LYS A 240 7.80 8.78 -7.69
N ILE A 241 8.97 9.23 -8.15
CA ILE A 241 10.09 9.65 -7.32
C ILE A 241 10.64 10.95 -7.91
N GLY A 242 10.59 12.04 -7.15
CA GLY A 242 10.90 13.36 -7.66
C GLY A 242 10.07 13.71 -8.89
N LYS A 243 10.75 14.17 -9.94
CA LYS A 243 10.14 14.47 -11.24
C LYS A 243 9.86 13.24 -12.12
N TYR A 244 10.33 12.06 -11.73
CA TYR A 244 10.26 10.86 -12.57
C TYR A 244 9.01 10.02 -12.28
N GLU A 245 8.29 9.63 -13.34
CA GLU A 245 7.21 8.65 -13.29
C GLU A 245 7.67 7.33 -13.91
N PHE A 246 7.86 6.30 -13.08
CA PHE A 246 8.27 4.96 -13.49
C PHE A 246 7.05 4.06 -13.66
N LYS A 247 6.95 3.39 -14.80
CA LYS A 247 5.90 2.42 -15.10
C LYS A 247 6.50 1.04 -15.22
N ILE A 248 6.32 0.21 -14.18
CA ILE A 248 6.82 -1.16 -14.14
C ILE A 248 5.76 -2.08 -14.72
N LEU A 249 6.00 -2.62 -15.91
CA LEU A 249 5.08 -3.54 -16.59
C LEU A 249 5.36 -5.00 -16.19
N GLU A 250 4.33 -5.80 -15.87
CA GLU A 250 4.51 -7.20 -15.43
C GLU A 250 5.33 -8.05 -16.41
N ASP A 251 5.34 -7.67 -17.69
CA ASP A 251 6.05 -8.33 -18.77
C ASP A 251 6.81 -7.31 -19.66
N LYS A 252 8.09 -7.13 -19.30
CA LYS A 252 9.24 -6.75 -20.14
C LYS A 252 9.60 -5.29 -20.41
N ASP A 253 8.75 -4.30 -20.20
CA ASP A 253 9.16 -2.91 -20.50
C ASP A 253 9.04 -1.99 -19.28
N ILE A 254 10.08 -1.18 -19.05
CA ILE A 254 10.03 -0.06 -18.12
C ILE A 254 9.91 1.20 -18.96
N VAL A 255 8.79 1.89 -18.81
CA VAL A 255 8.56 3.15 -19.52
C VAL A 255 8.92 4.29 -18.57
N LEU A 256 9.96 5.04 -18.95
CA LEU A 256 10.35 6.29 -18.30
C LEU A 256 9.61 7.43 -18.98
N LYS A 257 8.93 8.27 -18.20
CA LYS A 257 8.42 9.56 -18.67
C LYS A 257 9.08 10.67 -17.86
N ASP A 258 9.78 11.55 -18.55
CA ASP A 258 10.24 12.83 -18.01
C ASP A 258 9.06 13.81 -18.04
N ASN A 259 8.68 14.34 -16.90
CA ASN A 259 7.63 15.34 -16.79
C ASN A 259 8.29 16.72 -16.59
N ASP A 260 8.87 17.25 -17.65
CA ASP A 260 9.23 18.67 -17.70
C ASP A 260 7.95 19.49 -17.92
N ASN A 261 7.23 19.76 -16.84
CA ASN A 261 6.30 20.89 -16.78
C ASN A 261 7.02 22.03 -16.07
N ASP A 262 7.91 22.69 -16.79
CA ASP A 262 8.45 23.98 -16.39
C ASP A 262 7.37 25.05 -16.63
N SER A 263 6.37 25.08 -15.75
CA SER A 263 5.44 26.21 -15.68
C SER A 263 6.02 27.23 -14.71
N ILE A 264 6.81 28.14 -15.27
CA ILE A 264 7.20 29.40 -14.63
C ILE A 264 5.92 30.10 -14.20
N THR A 265 5.65 30.10 -12.89
CA THR A 265 4.72 31.02 -12.25
C THR A 265 5.53 31.81 -11.24
N ASP A 266 5.98 32.97 -11.70
CA ASP A 266 6.55 34.04 -10.88
C ASP A 266 5.44 34.61 -9.98
N ASP A 267 5.21 34.01 -8.82
CA ASP A 267 4.48 34.68 -7.74
C ASP A 267 5.47 35.06 -6.63
N LYS A 268 5.88 36.33 -6.70
CA LYS A 268 6.62 37.01 -5.65
C LYS A 268 5.72 37.16 -4.42
N GLU A 269 6.00 36.40 -3.37
CA GLU A 269 5.76 36.90 -2.01
C GLU A 269 6.95 36.59 -1.08
N SER A 270 7.48 37.68 -0.53
CA SER A 270 8.62 37.75 0.35
C SER A 270 8.28 37.13 1.71
N SER A 271 8.91 36.00 2.04
CA SER A 271 9.22 35.65 3.43
C SER A 271 10.64 35.09 3.51
N LYS A 272 11.52 35.85 4.18
CA LYS A 272 12.89 35.44 4.47
C LYS A 272 12.86 34.33 5.52
N SER A 273 12.88 33.07 5.10
CA SER A 273 13.32 31.95 5.92
C SER A 273 14.64 31.42 5.35
N HIS A 274 15.61 31.14 6.22
CA HIS A 274 16.87 30.52 5.81
C HIS A 274 16.60 29.07 5.38
N HIS A 275 16.32 28.86 4.10
CA HIS A 275 16.30 27.52 3.51
C HIS A 275 17.75 27.02 3.42
N HIS A 276 18.12 26.08 4.30
CA HIS A 276 19.20 25.15 4.01
C HIS A 276 18.75 24.30 2.81
N GLY A 277 19.44 24.39 1.68
CA GLY A 277 19.18 23.51 0.53
C GLY A 277 19.35 22.05 0.95
N GLU A 278 18.47 21.17 0.47
CA GLU A 278 18.64 19.73 0.63
C GLU A 278 19.95 19.29 -0.06
N SER A 279 20.73 18.43 0.60
CA SER A 279 21.93 17.84 0.00
C SER A 279 21.54 16.77 -1.02
N PHE A 280 22.34 16.62 -2.08
CA PHE A 280 22.23 15.50 -3.03
C PHE A 280 22.04 14.15 -2.33
N LYS A 281 21.24 13.27 -2.93
CA LYS A 281 20.92 11.95 -2.37
C LYS A 281 21.29 10.83 -3.33
N ALA A 282 22.39 10.11 -3.09
CA ALA A 282 22.89 9.11 -4.05
C ALA A 282 22.16 7.75 -3.98
N TRP A 283 21.45 7.48 -2.89
CA TRP A 283 20.68 6.26 -2.64
C TRP A 283 19.19 6.45 -2.90
N HIS A 284 18.59 7.56 -2.47
CA HIS A 284 17.16 7.82 -2.58
C HIS A 284 16.72 7.88 -4.05
N GLY A 285 15.96 6.88 -4.51
CA GLY A 285 15.72 6.73 -5.94
C GLY A 285 15.17 5.38 -6.35
N LEU A 286 15.23 5.14 -7.65
CA LEU A 286 14.89 3.86 -8.28
C LEU A 286 16.07 3.33 -9.07
N ASP A 287 16.43 2.07 -8.81
CA ASP A 287 17.54 1.37 -9.46
C ASP A 287 17.00 0.36 -10.47
N LEU A 288 17.52 0.37 -11.70
CA LEU A 288 17.19 -0.60 -12.74
C LEU A 288 18.47 -1.18 -13.32
N GLY A 289 18.62 -2.49 -13.26
CA GLY A 289 19.84 -3.12 -13.72
C GLY A 289 19.68 -4.57 -14.13
N VAL A 290 20.74 -5.08 -14.75
CA VAL A 290 20.92 -6.52 -14.98
C VAL A 290 21.49 -7.13 -13.71
N THR A 291 21.02 -8.33 -13.36
CA THR A 291 21.54 -9.08 -12.21
C THR A 291 21.93 -10.51 -12.60
N GLY A 292 22.90 -11.05 -11.88
CA GLY A 292 23.34 -12.43 -11.96
C GLY A 292 24.25 -12.75 -10.80
N TYR A 293 25.17 -13.70 -10.98
CA TYR A 293 26.13 -14.11 -9.97
C TYR A 293 27.41 -14.63 -10.60
N LEU A 294 28.49 -14.53 -9.84
CA LEU A 294 29.80 -15.10 -10.17
C LEU A 294 30.06 -16.34 -9.31
N ASN A 295 30.81 -17.28 -9.86
CA ASN A 295 31.37 -18.39 -9.10
C ASN A 295 32.65 -17.97 -8.35
N PRO A 296 33.28 -18.85 -7.56
CA PRO A 296 34.47 -18.51 -6.77
C PRO A 296 35.67 -18.08 -7.61
N ASP A 297 35.73 -18.48 -8.88
CA ASP A 297 36.75 -18.08 -9.85
C ASP A 297 36.46 -16.70 -10.49
N TYR A 298 35.52 -15.93 -9.94
CA TYR A 298 35.04 -14.64 -10.47
C TYR A 298 34.51 -14.73 -11.90
N SER A 299 33.98 -15.89 -12.28
CA SER A 299 33.53 -16.17 -13.63
C SER A 299 32.04 -16.49 -13.69
N VAL A 300 31.47 -16.28 -14.88
CA VAL A 300 30.05 -16.47 -15.21
C VAL A 300 29.62 -17.94 -15.39
N PRO A 301 30.47 -18.87 -15.88
CA PRO A 301 30.08 -20.27 -16.04
C PRO A 301 29.64 -20.93 -14.72
N MET A 302 28.58 -21.73 -14.79
CA MET A 302 28.10 -22.47 -13.62
C MET A 302 29.06 -23.61 -13.25
N PRO A 303 29.24 -23.90 -11.95
CA PRO A 303 29.90 -25.11 -11.51
C PRO A 303 29.20 -26.35 -12.09
N VAL A 304 29.99 -27.40 -12.34
CA VAL A 304 29.48 -28.68 -12.88
C VAL A 304 28.36 -29.22 -11.98
N GLY A 305 27.25 -29.62 -12.58
CA GLY A 305 26.06 -30.13 -11.89
C GLY A 305 25.06 -29.05 -11.46
N PHE A 306 25.40 -27.77 -11.60
CA PHE A 306 24.52 -26.63 -11.31
C PHE A 306 24.15 -25.83 -12.56
N GLU A 307 24.25 -26.43 -13.74
CA GLU A 307 23.98 -25.77 -15.02
C GLU A 307 22.53 -25.25 -15.09
N TYR A 308 21.59 -25.88 -14.37
CA TYR A 308 20.21 -25.42 -14.26
C TYR A 308 20.08 -24.03 -13.62
N LEU A 309 21.08 -23.57 -12.86
CA LEU A 309 21.14 -22.21 -12.33
C LEU A 309 21.78 -21.23 -13.31
N SER A 310 22.10 -21.59 -14.55
CA SER A 310 22.71 -20.61 -15.48
C SER A 310 21.75 -19.43 -15.74
N PRO A 311 22.11 -18.18 -15.39
CA PRO A 311 21.22 -17.04 -15.63
C PRO A 311 21.21 -16.66 -17.11
N ASP A 312 20.02 -16.31 -17.60
CA ASP A 312 19.84 -15.54 -18.82
C ASP A 312 19.93 -14.06 -18.47
N TYR A 313 21.14 -13.51 -18.57
CA TYR A 313 21.45 -12.14 -18.18
C TYR A 313 20.56 -11.10 -18.87
N LYS A 314 20.18 -11.33 -20.14
CA LYS A 314 19.32 -10.39 -20.89
C LYS A 314 17.96 -10.19 -20.22
N ASN A 315 17.45 -11.22 -19.55
CA ASN A 315 16.12 -11.22 -18.94
C ASN A 315 16.18 -11.33 -17.41
N SER A 316 17.38 -11.23 -16.82
CA SER A 316 17.59 -11.23 -15.38
C SER A 316 17.75 -9.80 -14.89
N ILE A 317 16.68 -9.28 -14.30
CA ILE A 317 16.53 -7.85 -14.00
C ILE A 317 16.38 -7.63 -12.50
N ARG A 318 17.10 -6.64 -12.00
CA ARG A 318 16.94 -6.05 -10.67
C ARG A 318 16.17 -4.74 -10.77
N VAL A 319 15.20 -4.59 -9.88
CA VAL A 319 14.49 -3.34 -9.62
C VAL A 319 14.72 -3.00 -8.14
N GLY A 320 15.41 -1.90 -7.87
CA GLY A 320 15.60 -1.34 -6.53
C GLY A 320 14.71 -0.13 -6.32
N ILE A 321 14.07 -0.03 -5.15
CA ILE A 321 13.25 1.11 -4.74
C ILE A 321 13.81 1.58 -3.40
N ASN A 322 14.35 2.79 -3.37
CA ASN A 322 15.10 3.33 -2.24
C ASN A 322 14.38 4.59 -1.72
N PRO A 323 13.34 4.45 -0.89
CA PRO A 323 12.49 5.57 -0.50
C PRO A 323 13.07 6.46 0.59
N ILE A 324 14.12 6.04 1.29
CA ILE A 324 14.63 6.74 2.46
C ILE A 324 16.16 6.82 2.37
N GLU A 325 16.67 8.03 2.51
CA GLU A 325 18.08 8.32 2.71
C GLU A 325 18.21 9.42 3.76
N LYS A 326 19.24 9.31 4.59
CA LYS A 326 19.60 10.28 5.61
C LYS A 326 21.10 10.55 5.53
N ASN A 327 21.44 11.83 5.37
CA ASN A 327 22.82 12.29 5.20
C ASN A 327 23.33 12.96 6.46
N PHE A 328 24.59 12.66 6.78
CA PHE A 328 25.36 13.25 7.85
C PHE A 328 26.55 13.95 7.22
N ARG A 329 26.59 15.28 7.34
CA ARG A 329 27.66 16.09 6.75
C ARG A 329 28.96 15.86 7.51
N ILE A 330 30.00 15.42 6.79
CA ILE A 330 31.35 15.32 7.34
C ILE A 330 32.14 16.57 6.95
N PHE A 331 32.13 16.94 5.66
CA PHE A 331 32.80 18.13 5.15
C PHE A 331 31.91 18.86 4.14
N GLY A 332 31.16 19.84 4.64
CA GLY A 332 30.16 20.57 3.84
C GLY A 332 29.21 19.60 3.12
N ASP A 333 28.82 19.99 1.91
CA ASP A 333 28.08 19.11 0.99
C ASP A 333 29.02 18.35 0.03
N TYR A 334 30.34 18.49 0.21
CA TYR A 334 31.37 17.79 -0.58
C TYR A 334 31.60 16.35 -0.11
N MET A 335 31.43 16.08 1.18
CA MET A 335 31.56 14.74 1.75
C MET A 335 30.49 14.47 2.80
N LEU A 336 29.67 13.46 2.53
CA LEU A 336 28.55 13.03 3.36
C LEU A 336 28.72 11.56 3.74
N LEU A 337 28.23 11.20 4.92
CA LEU A 337 27.91 9.82 5.26
C LEU A 337 26.41 9.64 5.08
N ALA A 338 26.00 8.73 4.21
CA ALA A 338 24.60 8.42 3.94
C ALA A 338 24.23 7.04 4.48
N THR A 339 23.00 6.93 4.98
CA THR A 339 22.35 5.65 5.32
C THR A 339 20.91 5.71 4.87
N GLY A 340 20.26 4.56 4.68
CA GLY A 340 18.89 4.58 4.17
C GLY A 340 18.14 3.28 4.33
N LEU A 341 17.02 3.19 3.62
CA LEU A 341 16.25 1.97 3.45
C LEU A 341 15.98 1.78 1.95
N GLY A 342 16.09 0.55 1.47
CA GLY A 342 15.74 0.19 0.10
C GLY A 342 15.11 -1.18 0.00
N PHE A 343 14.51 -1.46 -1.16
CA PHE A 343 13.85 -2.72 -1.47
C PHE A 343 14.33 -3.18 -2.84
N ASP A 344 14.91 -4.38 -2.92
CA ASP A 344 15.28 -4.97 -4.20
C ASP A 344 14.36 -6.11 -4.58
N ILE A 345 13.95 -6.13 -5.85
CA ILE A 345 13.33 -7.26 -6.50
C ILE A 345 14.32 -7.78 -7.54
N ASN A 346 14.99 -8.89 -7.21
CA ASN A 346 15.92 -9.56 -8.12
C ASN A 346 15.18 -10.69 -8.84
N ASN A 347 15.08 -10.62 -10.17
CA ASN A 347 14.56 -11.70 -10.98
C ASN A 347 15.72 -12.39 -11.70
N TYR A 348 16.07 -13.60 -11.28
CA TYR A 348 17.03 -14.46 -11.98
C TYR A 348 16.26 -15.34 -12.96
N ARG A 349 16.29 -14.99 -14.25
CA ARG A 349 15.77 -15.86 -15.30
C ARG A 349 16.81 -16.92 -15.62
N PHE A 350 16.39 -18.17 -15.76
CA PHE A 350 17.30 -19.24 -16.16
C PHE A 350 17.36 -19.37 -17.68
N LYS A 351 18.58 -19.57 -18.20
CA LYS A 351 18.86 -19.83 -19.62
C LYS A 351 18.36 -21.20 -20.04
N ASN A 352 18.53 -22.17 -19.16
CA ASN A 352 18.06 -23.53 -19.37
C ASN A 352 16.58 -23.65 -19.01
N ASN A 353 15.95 -24.73 -19.47
CA ASN A 353 14.55 -25.05 -19.21
C ASN A 353 14.35 -25.57 -17.77
N THR A 354 14.79 -24.77 -16.81
CA THR A 354 14.99 -25.18 -15.43
C THR A 354 13.68 -25.24 -14.68
N ARG A 355 13.51 -26.27 -13.86
CA ARG A 355 12.52 -26.30 -12.79
C ARG A 355 13.23 -26.48 -11.46
N LEU A 356 13.09 -25.49 -10.57
CA LEU A 356 13.59 -25.60 -9.21
C LEU A 356 12.58 -26.33 -8.32
N ILE A 357 13.10 -27.14 -7.41
CA ILE A 357 12.32 -27.86 -6.41
C ILE A 357 12.56 -27.19 -5.06
N GLY A 358 11.47 -26.78 -4.39
CA GLY A 358 11.55 -26.22 -3.03
C GLY A 358 11.55 -27.30 -1.94
N ASN A 359 11.79 -26.89 -0.69
CA ASN A 359 11.72 -27.73 0.52
C ASN A 359 12.69 -28.93 0.52
N GLN A 360 13.89 -28.75 -0.04
CA GLN A 360 14.96 -29.74 0.05
C GLN A 360 16.09 -29.21 0.93
N ASN A 361 16.96 -30.09 1.41
CA ASN A 361 18.13 -29.71 2.21
C ASN A 361 19.19 -28.92 1.38
N GLN A 362 19.09 -28.96 0.06
CA GLN A 362 19.92 -28.21 -0.87
C GLN A 362 19.06 -27.68 -2.03
N ILE A 363 19.52 -26.62 -2.70
CA ILE A 363 18.90 -26.13 -3.93
C ILE A 363 19.03 -27.16 -5.04
N THR A 364 17.90 -27.76 -5.41
CA THR A 364 17.85 -28.75 -6.49
C THR A 364 17.00 -28.22 -7.63
N GLY A 365 17.47 -28.46 -8.85
CA GLY A 365 16.71 -28.23 -10.05
C GLY A 365 17.08 -29.23 -11.13
N TYR A 366 16.22 -29.34 -12.12
CA TYR A 366 16.49 -30.14 -13.31
C TYR A 366 16.11 -29.37 -14.56
N ILE A 367 16.74 -29.74 -15.66
CA ILE A 367 16.41 -29.23 -16.98
C ILE A 367 15.29 -30.11 -17.52
N ASP A 368 14.10 -29.55 -17.64
CA ASP A 368 12.92 -30.27 -18.09
C ASP A 368 13.02 -30.52 -19.61
N THR A 369 12.89 -31.77 -20.03
CA THR A 369 12.91 -32.15 -21.46
C THR A 369 11.53 -32.41 -22.02
N LEU A 370 10.49 -32.41 -21.17
CA LEU A 370 9.12 -32.75 -21.54
C LEU A 370 8.26 -31.51 -21.75
N ILE A 371 8.43 -30.49 -20.90
CA ILE A 371 7.65 -29.26 -20.92
C ILE A 371 8.57 -28.08 -21.19
N ASN A 372 8.38 -27.37 -22.31
CA ASN A 372 9.16 -26.16 -22.62
C ASN A 372 8.59 -24.92 -21.89
N TYR A 373 9.39 -24.31 -21.01
CA TYR A 373 9.02 -23.12 -20.27
C TYR A 373 9.35 -21.85 -21.06
N GLU A 374 8.34 -21.05 -21.39
CA GLU A 374 8.50 -19.69 -21.91
C GLU A 374 9.15 -18.76 -20.85
N LYS A 375 8.90 -19.07 -19.58
CA LYS A 375 9.46 -18.35 -18.44
C LYS A 375 9.84 -19.35 -17.37
N SER A 376 11.12 -19.41 -17.02
CA SER A 376 11.59 -20.02 -15.77
C SER A 376 12.46 -19.03 -15.01
N LYS A 377 12.07 -18.72 -13.77
CA LYS A 377 12.82 -17.77 -12.95
C LYS A 377 12.67 -18.01 -11.46
N LEU A 378 13.72 -17.60 -10.72
CA LEU A 378 13.71 -17.37 -9.29
C LEU A 378 13.65 -15.87 -9.02
N ARG A 379 12.69 -15.45 -8.19
CA ARG A 379 12.55 -14.07 -7.72
C ARG A 379 12.92 -14.01 -6.24
N LEU A 380 13.84 -13.13 -5.89
CA LEU A 380 14.21 -12.80 -4.51
C LEU A 380 13.85 -11.35 -4.21
N ILE A 381 13.36 -11.09 -3.00
CA ILE A 381 12.97 -9.76 -2.54
C ILE A 381 13.75 -9.46 -1.26
N TYR A 382 14.53 -8.38 -1.28
CA TYR A 382 15.34 -7.96 -0.13
C TYR A 382 14.91 -6.59 0.37
N ILE A 383 14.94 -6.41 1.68
CA ILE A 383 15.04 -5.08 2.31
C ILE A 383 16.52 -4.80 2.52
N ASN A 384 16.97 -3.59 2.22
CA ASN A 384 18.38 -3.20 2.28
C ASN A 384 18.61 -1.96 3.13
N VAL A 385 19.75 -1.92 3.79
CA VAL A 385 20.28 -0.77 4.53
C VAL A 385 21.70 -0.51 4.04
N PRO A 386 21.96 0.62 3.35
CA PRO A 386 23.31 1.01 2.94
C PRO A 386 24.01 1.85 4.01
N ILE A 387 25.33 1.86 3.97
CA ILE A 387 26.17 2.86 4.63
C ILE A 387 27.15 3.37 3.57
N LEU A 388 26.98 4.59 3.08
CA LEU A 388 27.73 5.12 1.95
C LEU A 388 28.54 6.34 2.35
N ILE A 389 29.73 6.46 1.80
CA ILE A 389 30.44 7.74 1.71
C ILE A 389 30.03 8.35 0.38
N GLU A 390 29.50 9.57 0.41
CA GLU A 390 29.14 10.34 -0.78
C GLU A 390 30.11 11.51 -0.94
N LEU A 391 30.65 11.64 -2.15
CA LEU A 391 31.60 12.65 -2.56
C LEU A 391 30.99 13.46 -3.71
N ASN A 392 30.89 14.77 -3.50
CA ASN A 392 30.34 15.71 -4.48
C ASN A 392 31.39 16.77 -4.82
N THR A 393 31.55 17.11 -6.10
CA THR A 393 32.56 18.11 -6.50
C THR A 393 32.09 19.56 -6.37
N SER A 394 30.82 19.81 -6.08
CA SER A 394 30.23 21.15 -5.97
C SER A 394 28.98 21.13 -5.10
N GLU A 395 28.74 22.22 -4.36
CA GLU A 395 27.50 22.42 -3.58
C GLU A 395 26.29 22.75 -4.47
N LYS A 396 26.52 23.21 -5.71
CA LYS A 396 25.46 23.42 -6.72
C LYS A 396 25.24 22.13 -7.51
N ASP A 397 24.09 21.52 -7.26
CA ASP A 397 23.77 20.13 -7.60
C ASP A 397 23.78 19.84 -9.12
N HIS A 398 23.27 20.74 -9.96
CA HIS A 398 23.09 20.47 -11.40
C HIS A 398 24.38 20.41 -12.26
N LYS A 399 25.57 20.64 -11.69
CA LYS A 399 26.87 20.56 -12.41
C LYS A 399 27.93 19.77 -11.63
N ALA A 400 27.55 19.10 -10.55
CA ALA A 400 28.48 18.36 -9.70
C ALA A 400 28.71 16.95 -10.25
N PHE A 401 29.92 16.43 -10.08
CA PHE A 401 30.17 15.00 -10.15
C PHE A 401 29.86 14.39 -8.78
N HIS A 402 29.12 13.28 -8.78
CA HIS A 402 28.67 12.58 -7.59
C HIS A 402 29.23 11.17 -7.59
N LEU A 403 29.85 10.77 -6.48
CA LEU A 403 30.35 9.42 -6.26
C LEU A 403 29.91 8.96 -4.88
N ALA A 404 29.15 7.87 -4.81
CA ALA A 404 28.81 7.24 -3.54
C ALA A 404 29.28 5.80 -3.51
N PHE A 405 29.87 5.35 -2.41
CA PHE A 405 30.30 3.96 -2.27
C PHE A 405 30.31 3.51 -0.81
N GLY A 406 30.10 2.22 -0.59
CA GLY A 406 30.15 1.63 0.74
C GLY A 406 29.44 0.28 0.84
N PRO A 407 29.37 -0.31 2.05
CA PRO A 407 28.66 -1.55 2.26
C PRO A 407 27.14 -1.39 2.16
N VAL A 408 26.48 -2.46 1.74
CA VAL A 408 25.03 -2.63 1.83
C VAL A 408 24.70 -3.95 2.51
N PHE A 409 23.74 -3.91 3.42
CA PHE A 409 23.23 -5.08 4.14
C PHE A 409 21.81 -5.35 3.69
N GLY A 410 21.45 -6.62 3.50
CA GLY A 410 20.13 -7.00 3.03
C GLY A 410 19.53 -8.17 3.80
N TYR A 411 18.21 -8.15 3.98
CA TYR A 411 17.44 -9.25 4.54
C TYR A 411 16.37 -9.72 3.54
N ASN A 412 16.37 -11.02 3.23
CA ASN A 412 15.43 -11.63 2.28
C ASN A 412 14.04 -11.75 2.93
N ILE A 413 13.06 -11.06 2.36
CA ILE A 413 11.67 -11.07 2.84
C ILE A 413 10.74 -11.89 1.95
N GLY A 414 11.24 -12.47 0.87
CA GLY A 414 10.40 -13.22 -0.04
C GLY A 414 11.16 -13.85 -1.19
N SER A 415 10.97 -15.16 -1.33
CA SER A 415 11.54 -15.95 -2.40
C SER A 415 10.45 -16.74 -3.12
N LYS A 416 10.48 -16.73 -4.45
CA LYS A 416 9.40 -17.26 -5.28
C LYS A 416 9.89 -17.71 -6.65
N THR A 417 9.47 -18.88 -7.10
CA THR A 417 9.63 -19.30 -8.49
C THR A 417 8.40 -18.96 -9.33
N LYS A 418 8.60 -18.72 -10.63
CA LYS A 418 7.52 -18.57 -11.62
C LYS A 418 7.91 -19.37 -12.86
N LEU A 419 7.08 -20.35 -13.19
CA LEU A 419 7.12 -21.09 -14.45
C LEU A 419 5.94 -20.65 -15.32
N VAL A 420 6.17 -20.45 -16.61
CA VAL A 420 5.11 -20.22 -17.62
C VAL A 420 5.38 -21.13 -18.79
N TYR A 421 4.38 -21.89 -19.21
CA TYR A 421 4.46 -22.87 -20.29
C TYR A 421 3.09 -23.08 -20.92
N SER A 422 3.07 -23.59 -22.14
CA SER A 422 1.85 -23.81 -22.91
C SER A 422 1.65 -25.32 -23.14
N VAL A 423 0.49 -25.86 -22.74
CA VAL A 423 0.11 -27.27 -22.96
C VAL A 423 -1.24 -27.29 -23.66
N SER A 424 -1.33 -28.00 -24.79
CA SER A 424 -2.57 -28.10 -25.58
C SER A 424 -3.21 -26.75 -25.93
N GLY A 425 -2.37 -25.73 -26.17
CA GLY A 425 -2.81 -24.36 -26.51
C GLY A 425 -3.25 -23.50 -25.31
N GLN A 426 -3.22 -24.02 -24.08
CA GLN A 426 -3.51 -23.25 -22.87
C GLN A 426 -2.21 -22.83 -22.16
N VAL A 427 -2.12 -21.55 -21.81
CA VAL A 427 -0.99 -20.99 -21.05
C VAL A 427 -1.18 -21.27 -19.57
N ASN A 428 -0.27 -22.03 -19.00
CA ASN A 428 -0.22 -22.37 -17.58
C ASN A 428 0.85 -21.52 -16.86
N LYS A 429 0.58 -21.16 -15.61
CA LYS A 429 1.47 -20.33 -14.78
C LYS A 429 1.61 -20.94 -13.38
N ASP A 430 2.75 -21.60 -13.12
CA ASP A 430 3.04 -22.17 -11.80
C ASP A 430 3.90 -21.22 -10.98
N LYS A 431 3.50 -21.02 -9.72
CA LYS A 431 4.13 -20.06 -8.82
C LYS A 431 4.31 -20.71 -7.44
N ALA A 432 5.53 -21.06 -7.06
CA ALA A 432 5.81 -21.62 -5.74
C ALA A 432 6.56 -20.61 -4.87
N LYS A 433 6.08 -20.39 -3.64
CA LYS A 433 6.83 -19.68 -2.59
C LYS A 433 7.66 -20.69 -1.82
N GLY A 434 8.85 -20.29 -1.42
CA GLY A 434 9.80 -21.10 -0.68
C GLY A 434 11.08 -20.30 -0.47
N ASP A 435 11.91 -20.70 0.47
CA ASP A 435 13.23 -20.10 0.70
C ASP A 435 14.24 -20.45 -0.41
N PHE A 436 14.07 -21.61 -1.07
CA PHE A 436 14.98 -22.14 -2.09
C PHE A 436 16.44 -22.16 -1.62
N ASN A 437 16.62 -22.41 -0.32
CA ASN A 437 17.92 -22.48 0.35
C ASN A 437 18.74 -21.19 0.18
N THR A 438 18.08 -20.06 -0.11
CA THR A 438 18.73 -18.77 -0.28
C THR A 438 19.16 -18.21 1.06
N ASN A 439 20.28 -17.51 1.09
CA ASN A 439 20.77 -16.89 2.30
C ASN A 439 19.81 -15.76 2.73
N PRO A 440 19.22 -15.82 3.94
CA PRO A 440 18.30 -14.78 4.40
C PRO A 440 19.00 -13.46 4.67
N PHE A 441 20.32 -13.47 4.91
CA PHE A 441 21.11 -12.26 5.14
C PHE A 441 22.20 -12.13 4.09
N ARG A 442 22.33 -10.95 3.51
CA ARG A 442 23.41 -10.64 2.58
C ARG A 442 24.16 -9.38 2.98
N TYR A 443 25.43 -9.34 2.61
CA TYR A 443 26.25 -8.15 2.72
C TYR A 443 27.12 -8.03 1.47
N GLY A 444 27.26 -6.81 0.97
CA GLY A 444 27.95 -6.53 -0.26
C GLY A 444 28.52 -5.12 -0.29
N LEU A 445 29.20 -4.80 -1.39
CA LEU A 445 29.69 -3.46 -1.68
C LEU A 445 28.87 -2.87 -2.83
N THR A 446 28.55 -1.59 -2.72
CA THR A 446 27.96 -0.82 -3.82
C THR A 446 28.78 0.41 -4.12
N ALA A 447 28.83 0.78 -5.40
CA ALA A 447 29.37 2.03 -5.89
C ALA A 447 28.38 2.65 -6.87
N ARG A 448 28.24 3.97 -6.82
CA ARG A 448 27.33 4.77 -7.62
C ARG A 448 28.08 6.00 -8.11
N LEU A 449 27.95 6.33 -9.39
CA LEU A 449 28.61 7.50 -9.99
C LEU A 449 27.69 8.21 -10.96
N GLY A 450 27.65 9.53 -10.89
CA GLY A 450 26.79 10.38 -11.72
C GLY A 450 27.41 11.75 -11.96
N PHE A 451 26.88 12.49 -12.93
CA PHE A 451 27.32 13.85 -13.24
C PHE A 451 26.10 14.73 -13.52
N GLY A 452 25.88 15.72 -12.64
CA GLY A 452 24.68 16.56 -12.60
C GLY A 452 23.39 15.74 -12.45
N GLY A 453 22.26 16.43 -12.33
CA GLY A 453 20.91 15.84 -12.42
C GLY A 453 20.65 14.62 -11.53
N GLY A 454 19.53 13.93 -11.80
CA GLY A 454 19.06 12.79 -11.02
C GLY A 454 19.39 11.41 -11.62
N LEU A 455 20.47 11.25 -12.38
CA LEU A 455 20.83 9.96 -13.02
C LEU A 455 22.25 9.52 -12.65
N MET A 456 22.39 8.28 -12.17
CA MET A 456 23.66 7.66 -11.82
C MET A 456 23.80 6.27 -12.45
N LEU A 457 25.02 5.81 -12.64
CA LEU A 457 25.34 4.40 -12.81
C LEU A 457 25.55 3.78 -11.43
N PHE A 458 25.05 2.57 -11.20
CA PHE A 458 25.37 1.80 -9.99
C PHE A 458 25.94 0.42 -10.34
N ALA A 459 26.76 -0.08 -9.43
CA ALA A 459 27.19 -1.47 -9.37
C ALA A 459 27.05 -1.97 -7.92
N THR A 460 26.67 -3.23 -7.75
CA THR A 460 26.63 -3.94 -6.47
C THR A 460 27.26 -5.31 -6.64
N TYR A 461 28.06 -5.73 -5.67
CA TYR A 461 28.63 -7.08 -5.59
C TYR A 461 28.45 -7.61 -4.16
N ASP A 462 27.77 -8.74 -4.02
CA ASP A 462 27.49 -9.37 -2.75
C ASP A 462 28.69 -10.25 -2.34
N LEU A 463 29.29 -9.94 -1.19
CA LEU A 463 30.38 -10.72 -0.61
C LEU A 463 29.87 -12.00 0.06
N SER A 464 28.61 -11.99 0.50
CA SER A 464 27.91 -13.18 0.97
C SER A 464 27.48 -14.09 -0.19
N GLU A 465 27.48 -15.41 0.06
CA GLU A 465 26.92 -16.41 -0.87
C GLU A 465 25.39 -16.23 -1.03
N MET A 466 24.89 -16.49 -2.25
CA MET A 466 23.47 -16.47 -2.60
C MET A 466 22.67 -17.53 -1.83
N PHE A 467 23.28 -18.70 -1.62
CA PHE A 467 22.68 -19.84 -0.93
C PHE A 467 23.27 -19.99 0.47
N ILE A 468 22.53 -20.63 1.36
CA ILE A 468 23.03 -21.01 2.68
C ILE A 468 24.21 -21.97 2.47
N ASN A 469 25.30 -21.76 3.22
CA ASN A 469 26.52 -22.55 3.09
C ASN A 469 26.21 -24.06 3.19
N GLY A 470 26.71 -24.83 2.22
CA GLY A 470 26.47 -26.27 2.10
C GLY A 470 25.09 -26.65 1.57
N GLN A 471 24.22 -25.69 1.28
CA GLN A 471 22.88 -25.90 0.71
C GLN A 471 22.76 -25.48 -0.76
N GLY A 472 23.86 -25.12 -1.40
CA GLY A 472 23.92 -24.80 -2.82
C GLY A 472 25.35 -24.53 -3.28
N PRO A 473 25.55 -24.16 -4.56
CA PRO A 473 26.85 -23.76 -5.05
C PRO A 473 27.24 -22.38 -4.48
N GLU A 474 28.53 -22.19 -4.25
CA GLU A 474 29.09 -20.90 -3.87
C GLU A 474 28.95 -19.92 -5.05
N LEU A 475 28.00 -19.00 -4.93
CA LEU A 475 27.67 -18.02 -5.95
C LEU A 475 27.49 -16.65 -5.30
N HIS A 476 28.12 -15.64 -5.88
CA HIS A 476 28.13 -14.27 -5.39
C HIS A 476 27.30 -13.37 -6.31
N PRO A 477 26.11 -12.91 -5.86
CA PRO A 477 25.27 -12.04 -6.66
C PRO A 477 25.95 -10.72 -7.03
N PHE A 478 25.62 -10.22 -8.22
CA PHE A 478 25.96 -8.87 -8.64
C PHE A 478 24.80 -8.20 -9.35
N ALA A 479 24.84 -6.87 -9.41
CA ALA A 479 23.96 -6.09 -10.27
C ALA A 479 24.65 -4.83 -10.79
N ILE A 480 24.37 -4.47 -12.04
CA ILE A 480 24.88 -3.25 -12.67
C ILE A 480 23.73 -2.60 -13.42
N GLY A 481 23.59 -1.28 -13.29
CA GLY A 481 22.47 -0.58 -13.90
C GLY A 481 22.47 0.92 -13.69
N LEU A 482 21.32 1.53 -13.95
CA LEU A 482 21.07 2.96 -13.78
C LEU A 482 20.27 3.19 -12.51
N SER A 483 20.58 4.27 -11.81
CA SER A 483 19.85 4.76 -10.64
C SER A 483 19.29 6.13 -10.98
N PHE A 484 17.99 6.31 -10.74
CA PHE A 484 17.29 7.56 -10.91
C PHE A 484 17.01 8.13 -9.53
N VAL A 485 17.74 9.16 -9.15
CA VAL A 485 17.73 9.75 -7.82
C VAL A 485 17.02 11.10 -7.81
N ASP A 486 16.43 11.43 -6.67
CA ASP A 486 15.72 12.71 -6.48
C ASP A 486 16.71 13.84 -6.19
N PHE A 487 16.39 15.05 -6.63
CA PHE A 487 17.20 16.27 -6.46
C PHE A 487 16.38 17.44 -5.92
#